data_AF-A0A501Q046-F1
#
_entry.id   AF-A0A501Q046-F1
#
_cell.length_a   1.000
_cell.length_b   1.000
_cell.length_c   1.000
_cell.angle_alpha   90.00
_cell.angle_beta   90.00
_cell.angle_gamma   90.00
#
_symmetry.space_group_name_H-M   'P 1'
#
loop_
_entity.id
_entity.type
_entity.pdbx_description
1 polymer ?
#
loop_
_entity_poly.entity_id
_entity_poly.type
_entity_poly.pdbx_seq_one_letter_code
_entity_poly.pdbx_strand_id
1 'polypeptide(L)'
;MGRLLKHYVQTITLVFFFITQVTAQNDNYDSLIAQAGLFHLQKDYKNAIASFEKAFATKTPDALNLYKAAGVYSLDNNQKKAFEYLNLAIDNGWTEADWLAFDPYFDYLRQSFPEEWQKTENKAYNKELEYQKNLKFPELRKQINLMTLNDQKLRYKRAQAKNADEIRELDQAINSSDSKNIEDSKAIIAKYGWPKISEIGKDGQNNLWLAVQHADQDVAFQRQALAAMEKLFKTNEISLEHYAFLYDRIQCNLNYKQLYGTQVVWTQNGQASGFRPILKEDKADERRNKIGLQPLSVYSKTYGFTYTSKTKEEAKQNDKADLEYTKKLIDSAKIAYHEKQFQKVYDYYNTASTVMGGMNEAENYEAATLFASIFNTTGEEQYRSISLDFLSLLHLRGTLPFKKLKHDQTFVKFHQEDRWVAIIKNY
;
A
#
# COMPACT_ATOMS: atom_id res chain seq x y z
N MET A 1 17.30 13.39 -1.49
CA MET A 1 16.07 12.68 -1.04
C MET A 1 16.27 11.77 0.18
N GLY A 2 17.47 11.62 0.75
CA GLY A 2 17.76 10.71 1.88
C GLY A 2 17.41 11.16 3.32
N ARG A 3 16.60 12.20 3.54
CA ARG A 3 16.22 12.66 4.91
C ARG A 3 14.71 12.81 5.17
N LEU A 4 13.85 12.57 4.19
CA LEU A 4 12.39 12.65 4.35
C LEU A 4 11.69 11.29 4.53
N LEU A 5 12.44 10.18 4.44
CA LEU A 5 11.91 8.81 4.56
C LEU A 5 11.96 8.23 5.99
N LYS A 6 12.49 8.97 6.99
CA LYS A 6 12.72 8.42 8.34
C LYS A 6 11.55 8.51 9.33
N HIS A 7 10.41 9.11 8.96
CA HIS A 7 9.31 9.33 9.92
C HIS A 7 7.90 8.91 9.46
N TYR A 8 7.79 7.98 8.51
CA TYR A 8 6.50 7.38 8.15
C TYR A 8 6.46 5.88 8.46
N VAL A 9 6.82 5.50 9.69
CA VAL A 9 6.27 4.28 10.29
C VAL A 9 4.90 4.68 10.85
N GLN A 10 3.95 4.94 9.95
CA GLN A 10 2.55 5.01 10.36
C GLN A 10 2.15 3.57 10.67
N THR A 11 1.78 3.32 11.92
CA THR A 11 1.04 2.14 12.34
C THR A 11 -0.24 2.06 11.51
N ILE A 12 -0.16 1.39 10.38
CA ILE A 12 -1.32 1.00 9.59
C ILE A 12 -1.99 -0.10 10.40
N THR A 13 -3.02 0.29 11.14
CA THR A 13 -4.05 -0.68 11.55
C THR A 13 -4.50 -1.38 10.28
N LEU A 14 -4.30 -2.70 10.21
CA LEU A 14 -4.71 -3.51 9.08
C LEU A 14 -6.19 -3.29 8.82
N VAL A 15 -6.50 -2.58 7.74
CA VAL A 15 -7.87 -2.50 7.24
C VAL A 15 -7.96 -3.45 6.06
N PHE A 16 -8.63 -4.59 6.29
CA PHE A 16 -8.99 -5.53 5.23
C PHE A 16 -9.94 -4.84 4.25
N PHE A 17 -9.49 -4.58 3.02
CA PHE A 17 -10.33 -4.08 1.95
C PHE A 17 -10.52 -5.18 0.90
N PHE A 18 -11.73 -5.69 0.82
CA PHE A 18 -12.25 -6.43 -0.35
C PHE A 18 -13.55 -5.75 -0.71
N ILE A 19 -13.69 -5.35 -1.97
CA ILE A 19 -14.91 -4.69 -2.44
C ILE A 19 -15.59 -5.52 -3.53
N THR A 20 -16.88 -5.82 -3.34
CA THR A 20 -17.72 -6.45 -4.36
C THR A 20 -18.32 -5.40 -5.32
N GLN A 21 -18.57 -5.79 -6.57
CA GLN A 21 -19.10 -4.93 -7.64
C GLN A 21 -20.53 -4.46 -7.38
N VAL A 22 -20.84 -3.17 -7.63
CA VAL A 22 -22.20 -2.68 -7.93
C VAL A 22 -22.18 -1.34 -8.71
N THR A 23 -23.14 -1.18 -9.62
CA THR A 23 -23.47 0.02 -10.42
C THR A 23 -24.39 1.04 -9.69
N ALA A 24 -24.47 2.26 -10.22
CA ALA A 24 -24.92 3.51 -9.60
C ALA A 24 -26.32 3.59 -8.89
N GLN A 25 -26.34 4.47 -7.87
CA GLN A 25 -27.42 5.34 -7.33
C GLN A 25 -28.61 4.71 -6.58
N ASN A 26 -28.32 4.21 -5.39
CA ASN A 26 -29.10 4.26 -4.13
C ASN A 26 -28.05 4.09 -3.00
N ASP A 27 -28.35 4.16 -1.70
CA ASP A 27 -27.38 3.81 -0.64
C ASP A 27 -27.01 2.32 -0.76
N ASN A 28 -26.10 2.04 -1.69
CA ASN A 28 -25.70 0.71 -2.10
C ASN A 28 -24.88 0.09 -0.96
N TYR A 29 -25.06 -1.22 -0.76
CA TYR A 29 -24.35 -2.05 0.19
C TYR A 29 -22.89 -1.61 0.42
N ASP A 30 -22.10 -1.43 -0.65
CA ASP A 30 -20.69 -1.07 -0.55
C ASP A 30 -20.45 0.31 0.10
N SER A 31 -21.32 1.28 -0.14
CA SER A 31 -21.25 2.60 0.50
C SER A 31 -21.56 2.52 2.00
N LEU A 32 -22.51 1.67 2.40
CA LEU A 32 -22.84 1.45 3.80
C LEU A 32 -21.72 0.69 4.54
N ILE A 33 -21.10 -0.31 3.89
CA ILE A 33 -19.92 -0.99 4.42
C ILE A 33 -18.74 -0.02 4.59
N ALA A 34 -18.51 0.86 3.61
CA ALA A 34 -17.48 1.90 3.71
C ALA A 34 -17.71 2.85 4.90
N GLN A 35 -18.96 3.31 5.09
CA GLN A 35 -19.33 4.14 6.23
C GLN A 35 -19.14 3.41 7.56
N ALA A 36 -19.55 2.14 7.65
CA ALA A 36 -19.36 1.33 8.84
C ALA A 36 -17.89 1.21 9.25
N GLY A 37 -17.01 0.99 8.26
CA GLY A 37 -15.56 0.97 8.47
C GLY A 37 -15.01 2.30 8.97
N LEU A 38 -15.47 3.43 8.44
CA LEU A 38 -15.06 4.76 8.89
C LEU A 38 -15.49 5.04 10.34
N PHE A 39 -16.74 4.73 10.69
CA PHE A 39 -17.22 4.87 12.06
C PHE A 39 -16.45 3.98 13.04
N HIS A 40 -16.13 2.76 12.65
CA HIS A 40 -15.28 1.87 13.44
C HIS A 40 -13.89 2.48 13.71
N LEU A 41 -13.23 3.05 12.68
CA LEU A 41 -11.94 3.74 12.85
C LEU A 41 -12.03 4.94 13.79
N GLN A 42 -13.18 5.62 13.81
CA GLN A 42 -13.48 6.74 14.71
C GLN A 42 -13.89 6.29 16.12
N LYS A 43 -13.92 4.99 16.39
CA LYS A 43 -14.43 4.37 17.64
C LYS A 43 -15.91 4.67 17.91
N ASP A 44 -16.67 5.01 16.87
CA ASP A 44 -18.10 5.24 16.92
C ASP A 44 -18.85 3.93 16.59
N TYR A 45 -18.80 2.98 17.53
CA TYR A 45 -19.30 1.63 17.30
C TYR A 45 -20.81 1.60 17.06
N LYS A 46 -21.58 2.50 17.67
CA LYS A 46 -23.04 2.58 17.48
C LYS A 46 -23.42 2.93 16.05
N ASN A 47 -22.77 3.93 15.46
CA ASN A 47 -23.03 4.30 14.07
C ASN A 47 -22.44 3.29 13.08
N ALA A 48 -21.33 2.63 13.44
CA ALA A 48 -20.81 1.51 12.67
C ALA A 48 -21.80 0.34 12.60
N ILE A 49 -22.37 -0.06 13.74
CA ILE A 49 -23.40 -1.10 13.85
C ILE A 49 -24.62 -0.74 12.99
N ALA A 50 -25.17 0.46 13.16
CA ALA A 50 -26.33 0.90 12.38
C ALA A 50 -26.08 0.87 10.86
N SER A 51 -24.85 1.16 10.44
CA SER A 51 -24.45 1.10 9.02
C SER A 51 -24.33 -0.34 8.51
N PHE A 52 -23.76 -1.26 9.30
CA PHE A 52 -23.73 -2.69 8.98
C PHE A 52 -25.12 -3.29 8.88
N GLU A 53 -26.01 -3.01 9.84
CA GLU A 53 -27.38 -3.54 9.83
C GLU A 53 -28.16 -3.09 8.59
N LYS A 54 -28.05 -1.79 8.23
CA LYS A 54 -28.62 -1.29 6.98
C LYS A 54 -28.02 -1.98 5.76
N ALA A 55 -26.71 -2.20 5.71
CA ALA A 55 -26.07 -2.91 4.60
C ALA A 55 -26.61 -4.34 4.51
N PHE A 56 -26.65 -5.08 5.61
CA PHE A 56 -27.03 -6.50 5.63
C PHE A 56 -28.53 -6.71 5.34
N ALA A 57 -29.36 -5.68 5.55
CA ALA A 57 -30.75 -5.69 5.10
C ALA A 57 -30.90 -5.63 3.56
N THR A 58 -29.89 -5.14 2.84
CA THR A 58 -29.94 -5.00 1.37
C THR A 58 -29.31 -6.18 0.63
N LYS A 59 -28.30 -6.83 1.21
CA LYS A 59 -27.54 -7.90 0.57
C LYS A 59 -26.93 -8.81 1.63
N THR A 60 -26.92 -10.12 1.36
CA THR A 60 -26.25 -11.11 2.19
C THR A 60 -24.74 -10.80 2.29
N PRO A 61 -24.21 -10.60 3.50
CA PRO A 61 -22.78 -10.33 3.68
C PRO A 61 -21.92 -11.57 3.49
N ASP A 62 -20.68 -11.35 3.07
CA ASP A 62 -19.64 -12.38 3.08
C ASP A 62 -19.04 -12.58 4.47
N ALA A 63 -18.19 -13.60 4.62
CA ALA A 63 -17.52 -13.92 5.89
C ALA A 63 -16.72 -12.75 6.46
N LEU A 64 -16.09 -11.93 5.62
CA LEU A 64 -15.29 -10.79 6.07
C LEU A 64 -16.15 -9.69 6.67
N ASN A 65 -17.26 -9.33 6.02
CA ASN A 65 -18.16 -8.30 6.55
C ASN A 65 -18.90 -8.80 7.80
N LEU A 66 -19.27 -10.08 7.86
CA LEU A 66 -19.78 -10.72 9.09
C LEU A 66 -18.75 -10.65 10.23
N TYR A 67 -17.48 -10.95 9.95
CA TYR A 67 -16.38 -10.90 10.93
C TYR A 67 -16.16 -9.48 11.45
N LYS A 68 -16.13 -8.48 10.56
CA LYS A 68 -16.02 -7.06 10.93
C LYS A 68 -17.18 -6.62 11.82
N ALA A 69 -18.42 -6.98 11.45
CA ALA A 69 -19.59 -6.66 12.28
C ALA A 69 -19.48 -7.31 13.66
N ALA A 70 -19.07 -8.57 13.73
CA ALA A 70 -18.84 -9.27 15.00
C ALA A 70 -17.83 -8.53 15.90
N GLY A 71 -16.72 -8.07 15.30
CA GLY A 71 -15.71 -7.27 16.00
C GLY A 71 -16.29 -5.97 16.57
N VAL A 72 -17.08 -5.22 15.77
CA VAL A 72 -17.70 -3.98 16.25
C VAL A 72 -18.73 -4.23 17.36
N TYR A 73 -19.56 -5.28 17.27
CA TYR A 73 -20.46 -5.65 18.37
C TYR A 73 -19.70 -6.05 19.63
N SER A 74 -18.56 -6.74 19.49
CA SER A 74 -17.71 -7.08 20.63
C SER A 74 -17.12 -5.82 21.28
N LEU A 75 -16.64 -4.85 20.49
CA LEU A 75 -16.15 -3.56 20.97
C LEU A 75 -17.24 -2.69 21.65
N ASP A 76 -18.50 -2.88 21.27
CA ASP A 76 -19.68 -2.27 21.92
C ASP A 76 -20.18 -3.10 23.13
N ASN A 77 -19.46 -4.15 23.54
CA ASN A 77 -19.83 -5.09 24.60
C ASN A 77 -21.18 -5.81 24.38
N ASN A 78 -21.60 -6.00 23.13
CA ASN A 78 -22.80 -6.73 22.78
C ASN A 78 -22.49 -8.21 22.50
N GLN A 79 -22.35 -8.98 23.58
CA GLN A 79 -22.00 -10.40 23.55
C GLN A 79 -22.84 -11.21 22.55
N LYS A 80 -24.17 -11.11 22.65
CA LYS A 80 -25.09 -11.97 21.89
C LYS A 80 -24.90 -11.79 20.39
N LYS A 81 -24.91 -10.55 19.91
CA LYS A 81 -24.73 -10.25 18.49
C LYS A 81 -23.30 -10.51 18.02
N ALA A 82 -22.30 -10.28 18.86
CA ALA A 82 -20.92 -10.57 18.52
C ALA A 82 -20.70 -12.07 18.26
N PHE A 83 -21.14 -12.96 19.15
CA PHE A 83 -21.04 -14.42 18.91
C PHE A 83 -21.92 -14.90 17.75
N GLU A 84 -23.11 -14.32 17.56
CA GLU A 84 -23.99 -14.63 16.42
C GLU A 84 -23.26 -14.35 15.10
N TYR A 85 -22.77 -13.13 14.90
CA TYR A 85 -22.06 -12.76 13.67
C TYR A 85 -20.72 -13.46 13.51
N LEU A 86 -19.99 -13.74 14.59
CA LEU A 86 -18.72 -14.48 14.53
C LEU A 86 -18.95 -15.93 14.08
N ASN A 87 -19.98 -16.59 14.61
CA ASN A 87 -20.36 -17.94 14.16
C ASN A 87 -20.84 -17.95 12.72
N LEU A 88 -21.62 -16.95 12.30
CA LEU A 88 -22.02 -16.78 10.91
C LEU A 88 -20.81 -16.57 9.99
N ALA A 89 -19.81 -15.78 10.39
CA ALA A 89 -18.59 -15.60 9.62
C ALA A 89 -17.85 -16.93 9.40
N ILE A 90 -17.69 -17.72 10.47
CA ILE A 90 -17.09 -19.06 10.42
C ILE A 90 -17.88 -20.00 9.49
N ASP A 91 -19.20 -20.01 9.59
CA ASP A 91 -20.05 -20.85 8.74
C ASP A 91 -20.07 -20.41 7.27
N ASN A 92 -19.82 -19.12 7.00
CA ASN A 92 -19.73 -18.55 5.66
C ASN A 92 -18.31 -18.55 5.07
N GLY A 93 -17.37 -19.26 5.69
CA GLY A 93 -16.04 -19.48 5.13
C GLY A 93 -14.98 -18.50 5.62
N TRP A 94 -15.05 -18.03 6.86
CA TRP A 94 -13.87 -17.47 7.54
C TRP A 94 -12.82 -18.57 7.73
N THR A 95 -11.59 -18.31 7.30
CA THR A 95 -10.53 -19.32 7.25
C THR A 95 -9.29 -18.98 8.08
N GLU A 96 -9.25 -17.85 8.77
CA GLU A 96 -8.04 -17.42 9.52
C GLU A 96 -8.25 -17.66 11.02
N ALA A 97 -8.16 -18.91 11.49
CA ALA A 97 -8.46 -19.25 12.88
C ALA A 97 -7.42 -18.69 13.86
N ASP A 98 -6.12 -18.70 13.53
CA ASP A 98 -5.09 -18.09 14.40
C ASP A 98 -5.29 -16.58 14.53
N TRP A 99 -5.77 -15.94 13.45
CA TRP A 99 -6.10 -14.52 13.46
C TRP A 99 -7.25 -14.26 14.43
N LEU A 100 -8.36 -15.00 14.28
CA LEU A 100 -9.51 -14.92 15.18
C LEU A 100 -9.12 -15.15 16.63
N ALA A 101 -8.30 -16.17 16.89
CA ALA A 101 -7.83 -16.53 18.23
C ALA A 101 -7.04 -15.40 18.92
N PHE A 102 -6.39 -14.52 18.15
CA PHE A 102 -5.63 -13.38 18.66
C PHE A 102 -6.40 -12.06 18.62
N ASP A 103 -7.27 -11.84 17.63
CA ASP A 103 -7.76 -10.51 17.25
C ASP A 103 -8.28 -9.72 18.48
N PRO A 104 -7.67 -8.56 18.77
CA PRO A 104 -8.02 -7.73 19.93
C PRO A 104 -9.47 -7.26 19.98
N TYR A 105 -10.17 -7.20 18.83
CA TYR A 105 -11.58 -6.83 18.81
C TYR A 105 -12.45 -7.76 19.64
N PHE A 106 -11.98 -8.99 19.90
CA PHE A 106 -12.68 -9.99 20.68
C PHE A 106 -12.12 -10.18 22.10
N ASP A 107 -11.26 -9.27 22.59
CA ASP A 107 -10.75 -9.32 23.98
C ASP A 107 -11.89 -9.39 25.00
N TYR A 108 -12.96 -8.61 24.79
CA TYR A 108 -14.17 -8.64 25.63
C TYR A 108 -14.79 -10.05 25.69
N LEU A 109 -15.02 -10.68 24.53
CA LEU A 109 -15.61 -12.02 24.46
C LEU A 109 -14.69 -13.07 25.10
N ARG A 110 -13.41 -13.05 24.75
CA ARG A 110 -12.40 -14.00 25.21
C ARG A 110 -12.19 -13.95 26.73
N GLN A 111 -12.24 -12.76 27.33
CA GLN A 111 -12.05 -12.59 28.77
C GLN A 111 -13.32 -12.82 29.57
N SER A 112 -14.48 -12.39 29.06
CA SER A 112 -15.75 -12.44 29.81
C SER A 112 -16.54 -13.74 29.61
N PHE A 113 -16.32 -14.44 28.49
CA PHE A 113 -17.07 -15.65 28.11
C PHE A 113 -16.13 -16.74 27.58
N PRO A 114 -15.17 -17.22 28.40
CA PRO A 114 -14.10 -18.11 27.93
C PRO A 114 -14.62 -19.46 27.42
N GLU A 115 -15.71 -19.99 27.96
CA GLU A 115 -16.28 -21.27 27.50
C GLU A 115 -16.93 -21.15 26.11
N GLU A 116 -17.75 -20.13 25.89
CA GLU A 116 -18.33 -19.83 24.57
C GLU A 116 -17.26 -19.46 23.54
N TRP A 117 -16.23 -18.72 23.98
CA TRP A 117 -15.07 -18.40 23.16
C TRP A 117 -14.36 -19.68 22.71
N GLN A 118 -14.00 -20.57 23.63
CA GLN A 118 -13.30 -21.81 23.30
C GLN A 118 -14.09 -22.67 22.32
N LYS A 119 -15.42 -22.74 22.46
CA LYS A 119 -16.30 -23.44 21.50
C LYS A 119 -16.22 -22.81 20.10
N THR A 120 -16.26 -21.49 20.02
CA THR A 120 -16.19 -20.74 18.76
C THR A 120 -14.81 -20.86 18.10
N GLU A 121 -13.74 -20.78 18.88
CA GLU A 121 -12.36 -20.96 18.43
C GLU A 121 -12.13 -22.39 17.89
N ASN A 122 -12.55 -23.42 18.62
CA ASN A 122 -12.47 -24.80 18.16
C ASN A 122 -13.24 -25.02 16.84
N LYS A 123 -14.41 -24.38 16.70
CA LYS A 123 -15.20 -24.41 15.46
C LYS A 123 -14.42 -23.77 14.30
N ALA A 124 -13.78 -22.62 14.53
CA ALA A 124 -12.98 -21.94 13.51
C ALA A 124 -11.81 -22.82 13.04
N TYR A 125 -11.04 -23.41 13.96
CA TYR A 125 -9.94 -24.32 13.61
C TYR A 125 -10.43 -25.54 12.83
N ASN A 126 -11.53 -26.18 13.25
CA ASN A 126 -12.08 -27.33 12.54
C ASN A 126 -12.52 -26.95 11.11
N LYS A 127 -13.14 -25.79 10.91
CA LYS A 127 -13.52 -25.29 9.58
C LYS A 127 -12.30 -24.99 8.72
N GLU A 128 -11.26 -24.37 9.28
CA GLU A 128 -10.00 -24.13 8.57
C GLU A 128 -9.29 -25.43 8.17
N LEU A 129 -9.29 -26.46 9.05
CA LEU A 129 -8.75 -27.78 8.75
C LEU A 129 -9.47 -28.48 7.59
N GLU A 130 -10.79 -28.30 7.45
CA GLU A 130 -11.53 -28.79 6.29
C GLU A 130 -11.25 -27.96 5.03
N TYR A 131 -11.15 -26.64 5.17
CA TYR A 131 -10.85 -25.75 4.05
C TYR A 131 -9.49 -26.07 3.41
N GLN A 132 -8.43 -26.22 4.23
CA GLN A 132 -7.07 -26.40 3.75
C GLN A 132 -6.86 -27.70 2.95
N LYS A 133 -7.72 -28.72 3.12
CA LYS A 133 -7.68 -29.95 2.32
C LYS A 133 -7.94 -29.72 0.84
N ASN A 134 -8.60 -28.60 0.51
CA ASN A 134 -8.91 -28.22 -0.88
C ASN A 134 -7.80 -27.37 -1.53
N LEU A 135 -6.73 -27.05 -0.79
CA LEU A 135 -5.64 -26.23 -1.28
C LEU A 135 -4.47 -27.08 -1.75
N LYS A 136 -3.77 -26.60 -2.77
CA LYS A 136 -2.56 -27.26 -3.27
C LYS A 136 -1.38 -27.13 -2.31
N PHE A 137 -1.24 -25.99 -1.63
CA PHE A 137 -0.12 -25.69 -0.75
C PHE A 137 -0.59 -25.16 0.62
N PRO A 138 -1.28 -25.99 1.44
CA PRO A 138 -1.80 -25.57 2.73
C PRO A 138 -0.70 -25.13 3.72
N GLU A 139 0.46 -25.80 3.70
CA GLU A 139 1.61 -25.43 4.54
C GLU A 139 2.20 -24.07 4.16
N LEU A 140 2.27 -23.76 2.85
CA LEU A 140 2.72 -22.45 2.38
C LEU A 140 1.74 -21.35 2.81
N ARG A 141 0.43 -21.60 2.68
CA ARG A 141 -0.60 -20.69 3.20
C ARG A 141 -0.41 -20.46 4.70
N LYS A 142 -0.24 -21.52 5.50
CA LYS A 142 -0.05 -21.41 6.95
C LYS A 142 1.19 -20.59 7.29
N GLN A 143 2.31 -20.82 6.59
CA GLN A 143 3.54 -20.05 6.74
C GLN A 143 3.29 -18.55 6.49
N ILE A 144 2.65 -18.19 5.38
CA ILE A 144 2.36 -16.81 5.00
C ILE A 144 1.44 -16.14 6.03
N ASN A 145 0.37 -16.81 6.44
CA ASN A 145 -0.58 -16.26 7.41
C ASN A 145 0.08 -16.02 8.77
N LEU A 146 0.91 -16.94 9.25
CA LEU A 146 1.63 -16.78 10.52
C LEU A 146 2.66 -15.67 10.46
N MET A 147 3.35 -15.50 9.33
CA MET A 147 4.29 -14.40 9.11
C MET A 147 3.61 -13.05 9.33
N THR A 148 2.45 -12.82 8.69
CA THR A 148 1.67 -11.58 8.85
C THR A 148 1.08 -11.45 10.25
N LEU A 149 0.53 -12.52 10.82
CA LEU A 149 -0.04 -12.49 12.17
C LEU A 149 1.02 -12.11 13.24
N ASN A 150 2.22 -12.67 13.13
CA ASN A 150 3.29 -12.39 14.08
C ASN A 150 3.76 -10.94 14.01
N ASP A 151 3.84 -10.37 12.80
CA ASP A 151 4.11 -8.95 12.62
C ASP A 151 3.05 -8.07 13.30
N GLN A 152 1.78 -8.41 13.08
CA GLN A 152 0.65 -7.65 13.61
C GLN A 152 0.54 -7.74 15.13
N LYS A 153 0.91 -8.87 15.72
CA LYS A 153 1.06 -9.02 17.18
C LYS A 153 2.06 -8.02 17.75
N LEU A 154 3.19 -7.79 17.07
CA LEU A 154 4.19 -6.81 17.51
C LEU A 154 3.65 -5.39 17.41
N ARG A 155 2.98 -5.04 16.30
CA ARG A 155 2.37 -3.72 16.10
C ARG A 155 1.28 -3.42 17.13
N TYR A 156 0.46 -4.42 17.47
CA TYR A 156 -0.54 -4.28 18.53
C TYR A 156 0.10 -4.02 19.90
N LYS A 157 1.12 -4.81 20.29
CA LYS A 157 1.89 -4.56 21.52
C LYS A 157 2.50 -3.16 21.52
N ARG A 158 3.05 -2.74 20.37
CA ARG A 158 3.67 -1.42 20.19
C ARG A 158 2.69 -0.26 20.35
N ALA A 159 1.43 -0.45 19.99
CA ALA A 159 0.37 0.52 20.20
C ALA A 159 -0.05 0.65 21.68
N GLN A 160 0.22 -0.37 22.50
CA GLN A 160 -0.09 -0.38 23.94
C GLN A 160 1.09 0.03 24.82
N ALA A 161 2.31 -0.06 24.30
CA ALA A 161 3.54 0.27 25.01
C ALA A 161 3.52 1.72 25.51
N LYS A 162 3.92 1.92 26.77
CA LYS A 162 3.84 3.23 27.45
C LYS A 162 5.19 3.85 27.75
N ASN A 163 6.26 3.04 27.82
CA ASN A 163 7.59 3.52 28.17
C ASN A 163 8.54 3.47 26.95
N ALA A 164 9.56 4.33 26.96
CA ALA A 164 10.42 4.56 25.81
C ALA A 164 11.32 3.35 25.45
N ASP A 165 11.72 2.55 26.43
CA ASP A 165 12.60 1.40 26.20
C ASP A 165 11.83 0.23 25.58
N GLU A 166 10.64 -0.09 26.11
CA GLU A 166 9.72 -1.07 25.51
C GLU A 166 9.34 -0.67 24.08
N ILE A 167 9.06 0.62 23.86
CA ILE A 167 8.82 1.18 22.52
C ILE A 167 10.01 0.92 21.60
N ARG A 168 11.23 1.20 22.05
CA ARG A 168 12.45 1.01 21.24
C ARG A 168 12.68 -0.46 20.91
N GLU A 169 12.50 -1.36 21.88
CA GLU A 169 12.63 -2.80 21.69
C GLU A 169 11.59 -3.33 20.69
N LEU A 170 10.34 -2.91 20.83
CA LEU A 170 9.27 -3.30 19.90
C LEU A 170 9.49 -2.72 18.49
N ASP A 171 9.98 -1.48 18.37
CA ASP A 171 10.33 -0.90 17.06
C ASP A 171 11.46 -1.69 16.39
N GLN A 172 12.47 -2.15 17.14
CA GLN A 172 13.52 -3.02 16.63
C GLN A 172 12.97 -4.40 16.20
N ALA A 173 12.08 -4.98 17.00
CA ALA A 173 11.43 -6.25 16.67
C ALA A 173 10.56 -6.15 15.42
N ILE A 174 9.78 -5.06 15.26
CA ILE A 174 8.98 -4.79 14.07
C ILE A 174 9.88 -4.64 12.84
N ASN A 175 10.95 -3.85 12.93
CA ASN A 175 11.88 -3.69 11.80
C ASN A 175 12.54 -5.01 11.38
N SER A 176 12.87 -5.86 12.36
CA SER A 176 13.43 -7.19 12.10
C SER A 176 12.41 -8.13 11.47
N SER A 177 11.16 -8.10 11.96
CA SER A 177 10.01 -8.82 11.40
C SER A 177 9.75 -8.39 9.96
N ASP A 178 9.63 -7.09 9.70
CA ASP A 178 9.43 -6.53 8.36
C ASP A 178 10.53 -6.97 7.38
N SER A 179 11.80 -6.89 7.80
CA SER A 179 12.94 -7.30 6.97
C SER A 179 12.86 -8.79 6.62
N LYS A 180 12.58 -9.64 7.62
CA LYS A 180 12.41 -11.08 7.42
C LYS A 180 11.23 -11.40 6.52
N ASN A 181 10.10 -10.72 6.70
CA ASN A 181 8.89 -10.94 5.92
C ASN A 181 9.11 -10.60 4.44
N ILE A 182 9.89 -9.54 4.16
CA ILE A 182 10.31 -9.19 2.79
C ILE A 182 11.20 -10.29 2.19
N GLU A 183 12.19 -10.79 2.93
CA GLU A 183 13.08 -11.87 2.46
C GLU A 183 12.31 -13.17 2.19
N ASP A 184 11.43 -13.57 3.11
CA ASP A 184 10.59 -14.75 2.95
C ASP A 184 9.64 -14.58 1.75
N SER A 185 9.04 -13.40 1.57
CA SER A 185 8.18 -13.08 0.41
C SER A 185 8.95 -13.15 -0.91
N LYS A 186 10.21 -12.68 -0.96
CA LYS A 186 11.10 -12.83 -2.13
C LYS A 186 11.34 -14.30 -2.45
N ALA A 187 11.67 -15.11 -1.45
CA ALA A 187 11.92 -16.53 -1.62
C ALA A 187 10.66 -17.27 -2.12
N ILE A 188 9.49 -16.94 -1.58
CA ILE A 188 8.20 -17.48 -2.02
C ILE A 188 7.94 -17.12 -3.48
N ILE A 189 8.06 -15.85 -3.86
CA ILE A 189 7.78 -15.41 -5.23
C ILE A 189 8.80 -15.98 -6.24
N ALA A 190 10.07 -16.10 -5.85
CA ALA A 190 11.09 -16.71 -6.69
C ALA A 190 10.80 -18.21 -6.94
N LYS A 191 10.29 -18.93 -5.94
CA LYS A 191 10.02 -20.37 -6.02
C LYS A 191 8.68 -20.70 -6.70
N TYR A 192 7.62 -19.97 -6.39
CA TYR A 192 6.25 -20.30 -6.79
C TYR A 192 5.66 -19.35 -7.85
N GLY A 193 6.38 -18.29 -8.22
CA GLY A 193 5.76 -17.14 -8.88
C GLY A 193 4.81 -16.44 -7.91
N TRP A 194 3.77 -15.77 -8.42
CA TRP A 194 2.69 -15.29 -7.56
C TRP A 194 1.74 -16.46 -7.27
N PRO A 195 1.65 -16.97 -6.02
CA PRO A 195 0.80 -18.11 -5.73
C PRO A 195 -0.67 -17.80 -5.99
N LYS A 196 -1.37 -18.76 -6.58
CA LYS A 196 -2.77 -18.63 -6.97
C LYS A 196 -3.72 -18.77 -5.78
N ILE A 197 -4.92 -18.18 -5.90
CA ILE A 197 -5.99 -18.35 -4.90
C ILE A 197 -6.33 -19.85 -4.70
N SER A 198 -6.41 -20.64 -5.76
CA SER A 198 -6.62 -22.10 -5.66
C SER A 198 -5.47 -22.86 -4.96
N GLU A 199 -4.29 -22.24 -4.86
CA GLU A 199 -3.11 -22.90 -4.28
C GLU A 199 -2.95 -22.59 -2.79
N ILE A 200 -3.18 -21.34 -2.38
CA ILE A 200 -2.95 -20.87 -1.00
C ILE A 200 -4.13 -20.13 -0.38
N GLY A 201 -5.29 -20.14 -1.02
CA GLY A 201 -6.48 -19.42 -0.56
C GLY A 201 -6.42 -17.91 -0.80
N LYS A 202 -7.58 -17.26 -0.62
CA LYS A 202 -7.67 -15.79 -0.73
C LYS A 202 -6.89 -15.12 0.39
N ASP A 203 -7.02 -15.63 1.60
CA ASP A 203 -6.34 -15.13 2.79
C ASP A 203 -4.81 -15.25 2.69
N GLY A 204 -4.29 -16.40 2.23
CA GLY A 204 -2.86 -16.56 1.98
C GLY A 204 -2.34 -15.56 0.94
N GLN A 205 -3.08 -15.35 -0.15
CA GLN A 205 -2.70 -14.37 -1.15
C GLN A 205 -2.80 -12.92 -0.61
N ASN A 206 -3.79 -12.62 0.22
CA ASN A 206 -3.95 -11.32 0.87
C ASN A 206 -2.78 -11.02 1.81
N ASN A 207 -2.40 -11.98 2.65
CA ASN A 207 -1.31 -11.85 3.60
C ASN A 207 0.05 -11.71 2.91
N LEU A 208 0.28 -12.45 1.81
CA LEU A 208 1.47 -12.25 0.97
C LEU A 208 1.45 -10.86 0.33
N TRP A 209 0.31 -10.43 -0.22
CA TRP A 209 0.16 -9.12 -0.82
C TRP A 209 0.43 -7.99 0.16
N LEU A 210 -0.05 -8.08 1.40
CA LEU A 210 0.23 -7.07 2.43
C LEU A 210 1.73 -6.91 2.69
N ALA A 211 2.47 -8.02 2.80
CA ALA A 211 3.92 -7.99 2.96
C ALA A 211 4.63 -7.31 1.78
N VAL A 212 4.20 -7.60 0.55
CA VAL A 212 4.75 -6.95 -0.67
C VAL A 212 4.37 -5.47 -0.74
N GLN A 213 3.11 -5.13 -0.45
CA GLN A 213 2.58 -3.77 -0.50
C GLN A 213 3.35 -2.83 0.43
N HIS A 214 3.79 -3.32 1.60
CA HIS A 214 4.54 -2.55 2.59
C HIS A 214 6.05 -2.53 2.38
N ALA A 215 6.57 -3.23 1.37
CA ALA A 215 7.99 -3.20 0.98
C ALA A 215 8.38 -1.90 0.24
N ASP A 216 7.94 -0.72 0.71
CA ASP A 216 8.15 0.58 0.03
C ASP A 216 9.64 0.95 -0.14
N GLN A 217 10.51 0.41 0.72
CA GLN A 217 11.95 0.60 0.61
C GLN A 217 12.60 -0.25 -0.51
N ASP A 218 11.85 -1.22 -1.07
CA ASP A 218 12.30 -2.13 -2.12
C ASP A 218 11.31 -2.16 -3.29
N VAL A 219 11.23 -1.03 -3.99
CA VAL A 219 10.38 -0.87 -5.18
C VAL A 219 10.75 -1.87 -6.28
N ALA A 220 12.01 -2.30 -6.36
CA ALA A 220 12.45 -3.31 -7.32
C ALA A 220 11.75 -4.66 -7.04
N PHE A 221 11.69 -5.08 -5.79
CA PHE A 221 10.93 -6.26 -5.37
C PHE A 221 9.42 -6.10 -5.64
N GLN A 222 8.83 -4.95 -5.29
CA GLN A 222 7.42 -4.69 -5.59
C GLN A 222 7.10 -4.86 -7.08
N ARG A 223 7.98 -4.37 -7.97
CA ARG A 223 7.84 -4.56 -9.43
C ARG A 223 7.95 -6.02 -9.85
N GLN A 224 8.86 -6.80 -9.26
CA GLN A 224 8.98 -8.24 -9.54
C GLN A 224 7.70 -8.99 -9.13
N ALA A 225 7.15 -8.67 -7.96
CA ALA A 225 5.89 -9.23 -7.49
C ALA A 225 4.72 -8.84 -8.40
N LEU A 226 4.62 -7.56 -8.79
CA LEU A 226 3.60 -7.07 -9.73
C LEU A 226 3.68 -7.80 -11.08
N ALA A 227 4.89 -7.98 -11.63
CA ALA A 227 5.09 -8.73 -12.88
C ALA A 227 4.71 -10.23 -12.73
N ALA A 228 4.88 -10.81 -11.55
CA ALA A 228 4.41 -12.16 -11.25
C ALA A 228 2.87 -12.21 -11.17
N MET A 229 2.22 -11.22 -10.57
CA MET A 229 0.75 -11.07 -10.57
C MET A 229 0.19 -10.87 -11.98
N GLU A 230 0.86 -10.07 -12.82
CA GLU A 230 0.41 -9.74 -14.17
C GLU A 230 0.22 -10.99 -15.05
N LYS A 231 1.03 -12.03 -14.84
CA LYS A 231 0.88 -13.33 -15.51
C LYS A 231 -0.47 -14.01 -15.24
N LEU A 232 -1.13 -13.65 -14.15
CA LEU A 232 -2.43 -14.17 -13.72
C LEU A 232 -3.57 -13.17 -13.93
N PHE A 233 -3.31 -11.99 -14.51
CA PHE A 233 -4.28 -10.90 -14.64
C PHE A 233 -5.58 -11.27 -15.38
N LYS A 234 -5.50 -12.20 -16.35
CA LYS A 234 -6.68 -12.67 -17.13
C LYS A 234 -7.36 -13.91 -16.51
N THR A 235 -7.03 -14.23 -15.26
CA THR A 235 -7.56 -15.39 -14.54
C THR A 235 -8.31 -14.93 -13.29
N ASN A 236 -9.08 -15.82 -12.67
CA ASN A 236 -9.72 -15.57 -11.37
C ASN A 236 -8.83 -16.00 -10.19
N GLU A 237 -7.53 -16.18 -10.42
CA GLU A 237 -6.57 -16.69 -9.42
C GLU A 237 -5.87 -15.59 -8.64
N ILE A 238 -6.19 -14.32 -8.90
CA ILE A 238 -5.68 -13.17 -8.14
C ILE A 238 -6.78 -12.15 -7.82
N SER A 239 -6.58 -11.38 -6.76
CA SER A 239 -7.33 -10.14 -6.54
C SER A 239 -6.82 -9.03 -7.47
N LEU A 240 -7.67 -8.60 -8.42
CA LEU A 240 -7.35 -7.46 -9.30
C LEU A 240 -7.34 -6.13 -8.54
N GLU A 241 -8.04 -6.05 -7.40
CA GLU A 241 -7.94 -4.93 -6.47
C GLU A 241 -6.51 -4.84 -5.91
N HIS A 242 -5.97 -5.93 -5.39
CA HIS A 242 -4.60 -5.98 -4.89
C HIS A 242 -3.57 -5.64 -5.96
N TYR A 243 -3.78 -6.09 -7.20
CA TYR A 243 -2.96 -5.68 -8.34
C TYR A 243 -2.99 -4.17 -8.55
N ALA A 244 -4.18 -3.55 -8.57
CA ALA A 244 -4.34 -2.12 -8.79
C ALA A 244 -3.68 -1.29 -7.67
N PHE A 245 -3.81 -1.72 -6.41
CA PHE A 245 -3.17 -1.05 -5.27
C PHE A 245 -1.64 -1.13 -5.34
N LEU A 246 -1.08 -2.30 -5.67
CA LEU A 246 0.36 -2.47 -5.80
C LEU A 246 0.90 -1.68 -6.99
N TYR A 247 0.20 -1.73 -8.13
CA TYR A 247 0.54 -0.95 -9.32
C TYR A 247 0.63 0.54 -8.99
N ASP A 248 -0.44 1.11 -8.42
CA ASP A 248 -0.48 2.54 -8.12
C ASP A 248 0.55 2.94 -7.05
N ARG A 249 0.81 2.08 -6.05
CA ARG A 249 1.86 2.29 -5.05
C ARG A 249 3.23 2.40 -5.70
N ILE A 250 3.56 1.46 -6.59
CA ILE A 250 4.81 1.47 -7.35
C ILE A 250 4.91 2.74 -8.20
N GLN A 251 3.86 3.10 -8.96
CA GLN A 251 3.87 4.32 -9.76
C GLN A 251 4.15 5.56 -8.90
N CYS A 252 3.46 5.67 -7.77
CA CYS A 252 3.60 6.76 -6.82
C CYS A 252 5.00 6.81 -6.17
N ASN A 253 5.61 5.67 -5.88
CA ASN A 253 6.98 5.58 -5.34
C ASN A 253 8.04 5.91 -6.42
N LEU A 254 7.70 5.73 -7.69
CA LEU A 254 8.52 6.10 -8.84
C LEU A 254 8.23 7.52 -9.35
N ASN A 255 7.58 8.38 -8.58
CA ASN A 255 7.20 9.75 -8.97
C ASN A 255 6.37 9.84 -10.26
N TYR A 256 5.59 8.80 -10.57
CA TYR A 256 4.62 8.80 -11.66
C TYR A 256 3.20 9.02 -11.11
N LYS A 257 2.32 9.51 -11.99
CA LYS A 257 0.88 9.50 -11.72
C LYS A 257 0.39 8.05 -11.60
N GLN A 258 -0.53 7.81 -10.67
CA GLN A 258 -1.17 6.50 -10.52
C GLN A 258 -2.22 6.25 -11.60
N LEU A 259 -2.64 5.00 -11.80
CA LEU A 259 -3.55 4.62 -12.88
C LEU A 259 -4.99 4.41 -12.40
N TYR A 260 -5.17 3.77 -11.24
CA TYR A 260 -6.50 3.40 -10.73
C TYR A 260 -7.00 4.33 -9.63
N GLY A 261 -6.15 5.16 -9.03
CA GLY A 261 -6.56 6.11 -7.99
C GLY A 261 -6.70 5.47 -6.60
N THR A 262 -5.90 4.44 -6.29
CA THR A 262 -5.95 3.75 -4.99
C THR A 262 -5.21 4.51 -3.88
N GLN A 263 -4.22 5.34 -4.22
CA GLN A 263 -3.38 6.08 -3.29
C GLN A 263 -3.95 7.48 -3.01
N VAL A 264 -3.92 7.88 -1.74
CA VAL A 264 -4.41 9.18 -1.26
C VAL A 264 -3.29 10.05 -0.71
N VAL A 265 -3.54 11.36 -0.64
CA VAL A 265 -2.68 12.33 0.05
C VAL A 265 -3.08 12.36 1.51
N TRP A 266 -2.17 11.97 2.40
CA TRP A 266 -2.36 12.03 3.85
C TRP A 266 -1.91 13.37 4.40
N THR A 267 -2.77 13.98 5.22
CA THR A 267 -2.45 15.17 6.03
C THR A 267 -1.62 14.77 7.25
N GLN A 268 -1.01 15.76 7.91
CA GLN A 268 -0.26 15.55 9.16
C GLN A 268 -1.12 14.95 10.29
N ASN A 269 -2.44 15.11 10.22
CA ASN A 269 -3.39 14.60 11.20
C ASN A 269 -3.90 13.18 10.87
N GLY A 270 -3.30 12.51 9.88
CA GLY A 270 -3.71 11.14 9.48
C GLY A 270 -5.04 11.09 8.72
N GLN A 271 -5.53 12.21 8.20
CA GLN A 271 -6.73 12.28 7.36
C GLN A 271 -6.34 12.36 5.89
N ALA A 272 -7.11 11.75 5.00
CA ALA A 272 -6.91 11.90 3.55
C ALA A 272 -7.52 13.21 3.05
N SER A 273 -6.80 13.98 2.23
CA SER A 273 -7.29 15.23 1.63
C SER A 273 -7.74 15.08 0.18
N GLY A 274 -7.45 13.94 -0.45
CA GLY A 274 -7.77 13.67 -1.85
C GLY A 274 -6.95 12.52 -2.42
N PHE A 275 -7.20 12.14 -3.67
CA PHE A 275 -6.35 11.19 -4.38
C PHE A 275 -5.01 11.82 -4.75
N ARG A 276 -3.94 11.03 -4.77
CA ARG A 276 -2.70 11.44 -5.45
C ARG A 276 -2.98 11.59 -6.96
N PRO A 277 -2.20 12.40 -7.72
CA PRO A 277 -2.46 12.65 -9.13
C PRO A 277 -2.65 11.37 -9.97
N ILE A 278 -3.73 11.34 -10.76
CA ILE A 278 -4.15 10.18 -11.56
C ILE A 278 -3.88 10.46 -13.04
N LEU A 279 -3.25 9.51 -13.73
CA LEU A 279 -3.00 9.60 -15.17
C LEU A 279 -4.32 9.56 -15.94
N LYS A 280 -4.62 10.57 -16.76
CA LYS A 280 -5.91 10.67 -17.49
C LYS A 280 -7.09 10.41 -16.53
N GLU A 281 -7.24 11.31 -15.57
CA GLU A 281 -8.17 11.17 -14.43
C GLU A 281 -9.62 10.97 -14.88
N ASP A 282 -10.04 11.61 -15.99
CA ASP A 282 -11.35 11.43 -16.62
C ASP A 282 -11.65 9.98 -17.03
N LYS A 283 -10.60 9.17 -17.20
CA LYS A 283 -10.66 7.76 -17.59
C LYS A 283 -10.43 6.78 -16.44
N ALA A 284 -10.28 7.26 -15.21
CA ALA A 284 -10.01 6.41 -14.05
C ALA A 284 -11.15 5.43 -13.79
N ASP A 285 -12.40 5.91 -13.73
CA ASP A 285 -13.56 5.05 -13.45
C ASP A 285 -13.81 4.02 -14.57
N GLU A 286 -13.47 4.34 -15.83
CA GLU A 286 -13.51 3.37 -16.94
C GLU A 286 -12.53 2.21 -16.69
N ARG A 287 -11.32 2.50 -16.21
CA ARG A 287 -10.31 1.48 -15.87
C ARG A 287 -10.71 0.68 -14.64
N ARG A 288 -11.22 1.36 -13.60
CA ARG A 288 -11.68 0.75 -12.36
C ARG A 288 -12.81 -0.25 -12.63
N ASN A 289 -13.81 0.14 -13.42
CA ASN A 289 -14.94 -0.72 -13.77
C ASN A 289 -14.50 -2.00 -14.51
N LYS A 290 -13.52 -1.92 -15.42
CA LYS A 290 -13.01 -3.09 -16.17
C LYS A 290 -12.41 -4.19 -15.28
N ILE A 291 -11.95 -3.83 -14.08
CA ILE A 291 -11.35 -4.77 -13.12
C ILE A 291 -12.22 -4.94 -11.85
N GLY A 292 -13.47 -4.46 -11.89
CA GLY A 292 -14.42 -4.61 -10.79
C GLY A 292 -14.23 -3.68 -9.60
N LEU A 293 -13.42 -2.62 -9.72
CA LEU A 293 -13.27 -1.61 -8.68
C LEU A 293 -14.43 -0.61 -8.71
N GLN A 294 -14.86 -0.17 -7.52
CA GLN A 294 -15.88 0.86 -7.35
C GLN A 294 -15.43 2.20 -7.94
N PRO A 295 -16.34 3.07 -8.40
CA PRO A 295 -16.00 4.43 -8.83
C PRO A 295 -15.26 5.23 -7.75
N LEU A 296 -14.39 6.16 -8.15
CA LEU A 296 -13.60 7.00 -7.24
C LEU A 296 -14.48 7.80 -6.27
N SER A 297 -15.67 8.22 -6.69
CA SER A 297 -16.63 8.94 -5.83
C SER A 297 -17.21 8.09 -4.70
N VAL A 298 -17.24 6.77 -4.87
CA VAL A 298 -17.62 5.82 -3.81
C VAL A 298 -16.40 5.50 -2.96
N TYR A 299 -15.26 5.22 -3.60
CA TYR A 299 -14.01 4.90 -2.93
C TYR A 299 -13.51 6.03 -2.03
N SER A 300 -13.66 7.30 -2.42
CA SER A 300 -13.24 8.44 -1.58
C SER A 300 -13.93 8.47 -0.22
N LYS A 301 -15.15 7.93 -0.13
CA LYS A 301 -15.91 7.88 1.13
C LYS A 301 -15.27 6.96 2.17
N THR A 302 -14.53 5.92 1.75
CA THR A 302 -13.78 5.06 2.69
C THR A 302 -12.67 5.84 3.41
N TYR A 303 -12.26 6.97 2.84
CA TYR A 303 -11.25 7.88 3.38
C TYR A 303 -11.84 9.16 3.99
N GLY A 304 -13.17 9.31 4.00
CA GLY A 304 -13.84 10.45 4.61
C GLY A 304 -13.80 11.75 3.79
N PHE A 305 -13.53 11.68 2.48
CA PHE A 305 -13.61 12.86 1.60
C PHE A 305 -14.56 12.64 0.42
N THR A 306 -15.08 13.74 -0.12
CA THR A 306 -15.93 13.74 -1.31
C THR A 306 -15.09 13.90 -2.57
N TYR A 307 -15.48 13.20 -3.63
CA TYR A 307 -14.81 13.29 -4.92
C TYR A 307 -15.82 13.47 -6.05
N THR A 308 -15.52 14.40 -6.95
CA THR A 308 -16.26 14.65 -8.18
C THR A 308 -15.36 14.31 -9.36
N SER A 309 -15.82 13.41 -10.23
CA SER A 309 -15.08 12.99 -11.41
C SER A 309 -14.76 14.18 -12.32
N LYS A 310 -13.54 14.21 -12.85
CA LYS A 310 -13.08 15.26 -13.76
C LYS A 310 -13.58 15.02 -15.18
N THR A 311 -13.94 16.10 -15.85
CA THR A 311 -14.13 16.12 -17.31
C THR A 311 -12.80 15.92 -18.03
N LYS A 312 -12.85 15.54 -19.30
CA LYS A 312 -11.66 15.38 -20.14
C LYS A 312 -10.87 16.67 -20.27
N GLU A 313 -11.56 17.82 -20.33
CA GLU A 313 -10.98 19.14 -20.43
C GLU A 313 -10.26 19.52 -19.13
N GLU A 314 -10.88 19.33 -17.97
CA GLU A 314 -10.25 19.56 -16.66
C GLU A 314 -9.02 18.67 -16.46
N ALA A 315 -9.13 17.37 -16.77
CA ALA A 315 -8.00 16.43 -16.63
C ALA A 315 -6.81 16.87 -17.50
N LYS A 316 -7.06 17.27 -18.76
CA LYS A 316 -6.02 17.80 -19.66
C LYS A 316 -5.42 19.12 -19.16
N GLN A 317 -6.25 20.01 -18.61
CA GLN A 317 -5.77 21.27 -18.06
C GLN A 317 -4.87 21.05 -16.85
N ASN A 318 -5.24 20.14 -15.95
CA ASN A 318 -4.42 19.74 -14.80
C ASN A 318 -3.09 19.13 -15.26
N ASP A 319 -3.12 18.17 -16.19
CA ASP A 319 -1.91 17.58 -16.76
C ASP A 319 -0.98 18.63 -17.38
N LYS A 320 -1.55 19.58 -18.13
CA LYS A 320 -0.81 20.68 -18.74
C LYS A 320 -0.20 21.61 -17.69
N ALA A 321 -0.96 21.97 -16.65
CA ALA A 321 -0.50 22.83 -15.58
C ALA A 321 0.66 22.22 -14.79
N ASP A 322 0.61 20.91 -14.50
CA ASP A 322 1.70 20.18 -13.85
C ASP A 322 3.00 20.24 -14.66
N LEU A 323 2.90 20.03 -15.98
CA LEU A 323 4.05 20.09 -16.90
C LEU A 323 4.62 21.51 -17.02
N GLU A 324 3.76 22.52 -17.16
CA GLU A 324 4.18 23.92 -17.23
C GLU A 324 4.84 24.39 -15.93
N TYR A 325 4.31 23.98 -14.78
CA TYR A 325 4.91 24.28 -13.48
C TYR A 325 6.27 23.60 -13.32
N THR A 326 6.37 22.32 -13.68
CA THR A 326 7.64 21.59 -13.66
C THR A 326 8.69 22.24 -14.54
N LYS A 327 8.32 22.62 -15.77
CA LYS A 327 9.20 23.32 -16.70
C LYS A 327 9.73 24.63 -16.10
N LYS A 328 8.85 25.45 -15.51
CA LYS A 328 9.24 26.72 -14.85
C LYS A 328 10.25 26.50 -13.72
N LEU A 329 10.08 25.43 -12.93
CA LEU A 329 11.01 25.07 -11.86
C LEU A 329 12.38 24.66 -12.43
N ILE A 330 12.41 23.82 -13.48
CA ILE A 330 13.65 23.40 -14.13
C ILE A 330 14.37 24.60 -14.76
N ASP A 331 13.65 25.47 -15.47
CA ASP A 331 14.23 26.68 -16.07
C ASP A 331 14.81 27.61 -14.98
N SER A 332 14.13 27.74 -13.84
CA SER A 332 14.62 28.50 -12.67
C SER A 332 15.87 27.85 -12.04
N ALA A 333 15.92 26.52 -11.99
CA ALA A 333 17.09 25.77 -11.52
C ALA A 333 18.32 26.03 -12.40
N LYS A 334 18.13 26.11 -13.73
CA LYS A 334 19.22 26.41 -14.68
C LYS A 334 19.78 27.82 -14.47
N ILE A 335 18.91 28.81 -14.28
CA ILE A 335 19.32 30.19 -13.95
C ILE A 335 20.12 30.21 -12.63
N ALA A 336 19.59 29.60 -11.56
CA ALA A 336 20.27 29.53 -10.27
C ALA A 336 21.64 28.84 -10.34
N TYR A 337 21.78 27.82 -11.21
CA TYR A 337 23.06 27.16 -11.44
C TYR A 337 24.11 28.10 -12.05
N HIS A 338 23.74 28.90 -13.05
CA HIS A 338 24.64 29.90 -13.64
C HIS A 338 25.05 30.99 -12.63
N GLU A 339 24.16 31.33 -11.70
CA GLU A 339 24.42 32.24 -10.58
C GLU A 339 25.19 31.58 -9.42
N LYS A 340 25.56 30.29 -9.53
CA LYS A 340 26.22 29.50 -8.48
C LYS A 340 25.42 29.39 -7.17
N GLN A 341 24.10 29.55 -7.22
CA GLN A 341 23.19 29.40 -6.08
C GLN A 341 22.75 27.93 -5.93
N PHE A 342 23.68 27.04 -5.64
CA PHE A 342 23.47 25.58 -5.71
C PHE A 342 22.39 25.04 -4.77
N GLN A 343 22.19 25.66 -3.61
CA GLN A 343 21.07 25.30 -2.72
C GLN A 343 19.71 25.56 -3.40
N LYS A 344 19.56 26.67 -4.12
CA LYS A 344 18.32 26.94 -4.87
C LYS A 344 18.12 25.97 -6.02
N VAL A 345 19.21 25.53 -6.68
CA VAL A 345 19.14 24.46 -7.69
C VAL A 345 18.52 23.21 -7.09
N TYR A 346 18.98 22.81 -5.90
CA TYR A 346 18.37 21.71 -5.15
C TYR A 346 16.90 21.99 -4.83
N ASP A 347 16.54 23.14 -4.29
CA ASP A 347 15.17 23.45 -3.89
C ASP A 347 14.20 23.38 -5.08
N TYR A 348 14.60 23.90 -6.25
CA TYR A 348 13.81 23.83 -7.48
C TYR A 348 13.64 22.40 -7.98
N TYR A 349 14.70 21.60 -8.08
CA TYR A 349 14.60 20.21 -8.53
C TYR A 349 13.88 19.32 -7.53
N ASN A 350 14.06 19.56 -6.22
CA ASN A 350 13.32 18.87 -5.18
C ASN A 350 11.82 19.16 -5.34
N THR A 351 11.44 20.42 -5.53
CA THR A 351 10.04 20.79 -5.78
C THR A 351 9.50 20.17 -7.07
N ALA A 352 10.27 20.24 -8.17
CA ALA A 352 9.90 19.65 -9.46
C ALA A 352 9.67 18.14 -9.35
N SER A 353 10.49 17.44 -8.57
CA SER A 353 10.36 15.99 -8.36
C SER A 353 9.11 15.58 -7.57
N THR A 354 8.48 16.51 -6.84
CA THR A 354 7.21 16.24 -6.14
C THR A 354 6.00 16.30 -7.09
N VAL A 355 6.15 16.91 -8.27
CA VAL A 355 5.13 16.93 -9.31
C VAL A 355 5.11 15.56 -10.00
N MET A 356 4.12 14.73 -9.65
CA MET A 356 3.99 13.35 -10.14
C MET A 356 3.83 13.32 -11.65
N GLY A 357 4.76 12.66 -12.35
CA GLY A 357 4.81 12.63 -13.81
C GLY A 357 5.23 13.95 -14.46
N GLY A 358 5.70 14.93 -13.69
CA GLY A 358 6.12 16.24 -14.20
C GLY A 358 7.47 16.20 -14.92
N MET A 359 8.45 15.49 -14.36
CA MET A 359 9.79 15.35 -14.94
C MET A 359 9.91 14.08 -15.78
N ASN A 360 10.26 14.23 -17.06
CA ASN A 360 10.53 13.11 -17.97
C ASN A 360 11.93 12.50 -17.74
N GLU A 361 12.24 11.41 -18.45
CA GLU A 361 13.48 10.66 -18.31
C GLU A 361 14.73 11.51 -18.62
N ALA A 362 14.66 12.36 -19.65
CA ALA A 362 15.76 13.22 -20.05
C ALA A 362 16.02 14.31 -19.00
N GLU A 363 14.97 14.92 -18.44
CA GLU A 363 15.06 15.94 -17.39
C GLU A 363 15.60 15.36 -16.08
N ASN A 364 15.21 14.15 -15.70
CA ASN A 364 15.78 13.46 -14.55
C ASN A 364 17.28 13.14 -14.76
N TYR A 365 17.68 12.75 -15.97
CA TYR A 365 19.10 12.50 -16.29
C TYR A 365 19.91 13.81 -16.32
N GLU A 366 19.31 14.89 -16.83
CA GLU A 366 19.89 16.23 -16.80
C GLU A 366 20.13 16.68 -15.36
N ALA A 367 19.15 16.50 -14.47
CA ALA A 367 19.29 16.78 -13.04
C ALA A 367 20.45 15.97 -12.42
N ALA A 368 20.53 14.66 -12.69
CA ALA A 368 21.62 13.81 -12.21
C ALA A 368 23.00 14.35 -12.64
N THR A 369 23.14 14.73 -13.92
CA THR A 369 24.39 15.25 -14.48
C THR A 369 24.74 16.62 -13.89
N LEU A 370 23.74 17.48 -13.70
CA LEU A 370 23.90 18.80 -13.11
C LEU A 370 24.42 18.70 -11.66
N PHE A 371 23.78 17.87 -10.82
CA PHE A 371 24.22 17.68 -9.44
C PHE A 371 25.59 17.01 -9.33
N ALA A 372 25.94 16.11 -10.26
CA ALA A 372 27.30 15.57 -10.34
C ALA A 372 28.32 16.66 -10.69
N SER A 373 27.97 17.59 -11.58
CA SER A 373 28.81 18.73 -11.93
C SER A 373 29.00 19.70 -10.76
N ILE A 374 27.93 19.95 -9.98
CA ILE A 374 28.01 20.75 -8.74
C ILE A 374 28.97 20.06 -7.76
N PHE A 375 28.79 18.77 -7.48
CA PHE A 375 29.71 18.01 -6.62
C PHE A 375 31.15 18.07 -7.11
N ASN A 376 31.39 17.91 -8.42
CA ASN A 376 32.73 17.97 -8.99
C ASN A 376 33.40 19.33 -8.77
N THR A 377 32.60 20.41 -8.66
CA THR A 377 33.06 21.79 -8.45
C THR A 377 33.23 22.11 -6.96
N THR A 378 32.30 21.70 -6.10
CA THR A 378 32.27 22.11 -4.69
C THR A 378 32.87 21.08 -3.72
N GLY A 379 32.89 19.80 -4.11
CA GLY A 379 33.22 18.69 -3.22
C GLY A 379 32.14 18.38 -2.17
N GLU A 380 30.97 19.01 -2.23
CA GLU A 380 29.91 18.81 -1.24
C GLU A 380 29.12 17.52 -1.51
N GLU A 381 29.27 16.57 -0.60
CA GLU A 381 28.70 15.21 -0.66
C GLU A 381 27.18 15.15 -0.87
N GLN A 382 26.44 16.15 -0.40
CA GLN A 382 25.00 16.21 -0.60
C GLN A 382 24.62 16.15 -2.09
N TYR A 383 25.37 16.83 -2.96
CA TYR A 383 25.05 16.86 -4.39
C TYR A 383 25.42 15.55 -5.10
N ARG A 384 26.46 14.84 -4.63
CA ARG A 384 26.74 13.47 -5.07
C ARG A 384 25.57 12.55 -4.72
N SER A 385 25.08 12.62 -3.49
CA SER A 385 23.91 11.84 -3.06
C SER A 385 22.66 12.18 -3.87
N ILE A 386 22.37 13.47 -4.13
CA ILE A 386 21.21 13.89 -4.92
C ILE A 386 21.32 13.38 -6.36
N SER A 387 22.51 13.49 -6.97
CA SER A 387 22.76 12.96 -8.31
C SER A 387 22.50 11.45 -8.38
N LEU A 388 22.99 10.69 -7.41
CA LEU A 388 22.70 9.26 -7.29
C LEU A 388 21.21 8.97 -7.07
N ASP A 389 20.46 9.82 -6.36
CA ASP A 389 19.00 9.67 -6.19
C ASP A 389 18.28 9.69 -7.55
N PHE A 390 18.63 10.63 -8.43
CA PHE A 390 18.07 10.69 -9.79
C PHE A 390 18.46 9.49 -10.66
N LEU A 391 19.72 9.03 -10.58
CA LEU A 391 20.16 7.83 -11.31
C LEU A 391 19.45 6.56 -10.79
N SER A 392 19.30 6.42 -9.47
CA SER A 392 18.56 5.32 -8.84
C SER A 392 17.09 5.33 -9.28
N LEU A 393 16.46 6.50 -9.33
CA LEU A 393 15.08 6.63 -9.82
C LEU A 393 14.95 6.16 -11.27
N LEU A 394 15.83 6.62 -12.17
CA LEU A 394 15.84 6.17 -13.58
C LEU A 394 16.12 4.67 -13.73
N HIS A 395 17.01 4.13 -12.90
CA HIS A 395 17.29 2.69 -12.86
C HIS A 395 16.04 1.90 -12.47
N LEU A 396 15.36 2.30 -11.39
CA LEU A 396 14.14 1.66 -10.91
C LEU A 396 12.98 1.79 -11.91
N ARG A 397 12.92 2.90 -12.67
CA ARG A 397 11.98 3.10 -13.78
C ARG A 397 12.32 2.23 -15.01
N GLY A 398 13.53 1.68 -15.09
CA GLY A 398 14.01 0.92 -16.25
C GLY A 398 14.35 1.80 -17.46
N THR A 399 14.55 3.11 -17.25
CA THR A 399 14.76 4.11 -18.30
C THR A 399 16.15 4.76 -18.26
N LEU A 400 17.03 4.30 -17.37
CA LEU A 400 18.40 4.79 -17.27
C LEU A 400 19.18 4.52 -18.58
N PRO A 401 19.77 5.54 -19.22
CA PRO A 401 20.51 5.37 -20.46
C PRO A 401 21.94 4.84 -20.20
N PHE A 402 22.06 3.56 -19.85
CA PHE A 402 23.32 2.92 -19.44
C PHE A 402 24.50 3.15 -20.39
N LYS A 403 24.26 3.09 -21.71
CA LYS A 403 25.30 3.35 -22.72
C LYS A 403 25.86 4.77 -22.60
N LYS A 404 24.99 5.77 -22.40
CA LYS A 404 25.40 7.16 -22.21
C LYS A 404 26.14 7.30 -20.88
N LEU A 405 25.55 6.76 -19.80
CA LEU A 405 26.08 6.87 -18.44
C LEU A 405 27.51 6.32 -18.32
N LYS A 406 27.82 5.18 -18.96
CA LYS A 406 29.15 4.56 -18.92
C LYS A 406 30.27 5.43 -19.51
N HIS A 407 29.95 6.31 -20.45
CA HIS A 407 30.90 7.18 -21.13
C HIS A 407 30.88 8.62 -20.63
N ASP A 408 29.95 8.95 -19.73
CA ASP A 408 29.76 10.29 -19.19
C ASP A 408 30.81 10.60 -18.12
N GLN A 409 31.79 11.42 -18.50
CA GLN A 409 32.95 11.75 -17.65
C GLN A 409 32.56 12.49 -16.36
N THR A 410 31.34 13.05 -16.31
CA THR A 410 30.82 13.76 -15.13
C THR A 410 30.76 12.85 -13.90
N PHE A 411 30.59 11.53 -14.10
CA PHE A 411 30.39 10.56 -13.03
C PHE A 411 31.62 9.75 -12.66
N VAL A 412 32.82 10.06 -13.18
CA VAL A 412 34.04 9.28 -12.87
C VAL A 412 34.30 9.19 -11.36
N LYS A 413 34.05 10.27 -10.61
CA LYS A 413 34.19 10.30 -9.13
C LYS A 413 33.14 9.47 -8.39
N PHE A 414 32.13 8.94 -9.08
CA PHE A 414 31.04 8.16 -8.51
C PHE A 414 31.30 6.65 -8.63
N HIS A 415 32.27 6.22 -9.45
CA HIS A 415 32.47 4.81 -9.79
C HIS A 415 32.74 3.89 -8.60
N GLN A 416 33.26 4.44 -7.50
CA GLN A 416 33.56 3.70 -6.27
C GLN A 416 32.40 3.68 -5.27
N GLU A 417 31.33 4.44 -5.52
CA GLU A 417 30.17 4.48 -4.62
C GLU A 417 29.36 3.19 -4.71
N ASP A 418 29.02 2.61 -3.57
CA ASP A 418 28.21 1.38 -3.50
C ASP A 418 26.90 1.51 -4.28
N ARG A 419 26.24 2.67 -4.19
CA ARG A 419 25.01 2.97 -4.95
C ARG A 419 25.25 2.99 -6.45
N TRP A 420 26.37 3.53 -6.91
CA TRP A 420 26.73 3.48 -8.33
C TRP A 420 26.98 2.06 -8.78
N VAL A 421 27.79 1.31 -8.03
CA VAL A 421 28.11 -0.08 -8.31
C VAL A 421 26.83 -0.93 -8.37
N ALA A 422 25.88 -0.71 -7.45
CA ALA A 422 24.58 -1.39 -7.46
C ALA A 422 23.74 -1.06 -8.70
N ILE A 423 23.72 0.21 -9.14
CA ILE A 423 23.01 0.62 -10.35
C ILE A 423 23.61 -0.07 -11.59
N ILE A 424 24.93 -0.13 -11.70
CA ILE A 424 25.63 -0.65 -12.88
C ILE A 424 25.66 -2.20 -12.91
N LYS A 425 25.81 -2.88 -11.75
CA LYS A 425 25.89 -4.36 -11.68
C LYS A 425 24.62 -5.08 -12.15
N ASN A 426 23.46 -4.40 -12.09
CA ASN A 426 22.17 -4.96 -12.48
C ASN A 426 21.86 -4.79 -13.99
N TYR A 427 22.87 -4.48 -14.82
CA TYR A 427 22.83 -4.37 -16.28
C TYR A 427 23.97 -5.18 -16.89
#